data_AF-A0A452F003-F1
#
_entry.id   AF-A0A452F003-F1
#
_cell.length_a   1.000
_cell.length_b   1.000
_cell.length_c   1.000
_cell.angle_alpha   90.00
_cell.angle_beta   90.00
_cell.angle_gamma   90.00
#
_symmetry.space_group_name_H-M   'P 1'
#
loop_
_entity.id
_entity.type
_entity.pdbx_description
1 polymer ?
#
loop_
_entity_poly.entity_id
_entity_poly.type
_entity_poly.pdbx_seq_one_letter_code
_entity_poly.pdbx_strand_id
1 'polypeptide(L)'
;MKRLAGAVLGLLFAQVCCVRGVDVEQSPPALSLQEGASYTLQCNFSTSPQSVNWYLQNPGGHLIQLFYIPSGTKQDGRLKATTVPAERRSSLHISSSQTTDSGTYFCAVQHSAPQAPAACTQTCSQAPATPCCVDETHTYKHTRISVCITILIYLIKLKYTEFIL
;
A
#
# COMPACT_ATOMS: atom_id res chain seq x y z
N MET A 1 34.12 -23.67 1.80
CA MET A 1 32.81 -23.45 1.14
C MET A 1 31.66 -23.14 2.12
N LYS A 2 31.58 -23.73 3.33
CA LYS A 2 30.49 -23.47 4.30
C LYS A 2 30.42 -22.04 4.86
N ARG A 3 31.56 -21.35 5.01
CA ARG A 3 31.64 -19.96 5.51
C ARG A 3 31.18 -18.90 4.49
N LEU A 4 31.38 -19.19 3.20
CA LEU A 4 30.93 -18.33 2.10
C LEU A 4 29.40 -18.35 2.00
N ALA A 5 28.78 -19.51 2.19
CA ALA A 5 27.32 -19.64 2.21
C ALA A 5 26.67 -18.81 3.34
N GLY A 6 27.26 -18.79 4.54
CA GLY A 6 26.78 -17.97 5.67
C GLY A 6 26.96 -16.47 5.45
N ALA A 7 28.07 -16.05 4.84
CA ALA A 7 28.31 -14.65 4.48
C ALA A 7 27.38 -14.17 3.34
N VAL A 8 27.14 -15.02 2.34
CA VAL A 8 26.19 -14.76 1.25
C VAL A 8 24.76 -14.69 1.79
N LEU A 9 24.38 -15.58 2.71
CA LEU A 9 23.08 -15.55 3.36
C LEU A 9 22.91 -14.28 4.21
N GLY A 10 23.93 -13.88 4.98
CA GLY A 10 23.93 -12.62 5.74
C GLY A 10 23.88 -11.37 4.87
N LEU A 11 24.58 -11.35 3.73
CA LEU A 11 24.51 -10.28 2.73
C LEU A 11 23.12 -10.20 2.06
N LEU A 12 22.46 -11.34 1.82
CA LEU A 12 21.09 -11.39 1.29
C LEU A 12 20.07 -10.82 2.29
N PHE A 13 20.25 -11.05 3.60
CA PHE A 13 19.41 -10.47 4.65
C PHE A 13 19.68 -8.97 4.88
N ALA A 14 20.90 -8.48 4.65
CA ALA A 14 21.24 -7.06 4.79
C ALA A 14 20.70 -6.17 3.64
N GLN A 15 20.17 -6.76 2.57
CA GLN A 15 19.57 -6.05 1.43
C GLN A 15 18.06 -5.81 1.59
N VAL A 16 17.51 -5.90 2.81
CA VAL A 16 16.16 -5.40 3.08
C VAL A 16 16.19 -3.89 2.91
N CYS A 17 15.89 -3.43 1.70
CA CYS A 17 15.70 -2.03 1.39
C CYS A 17 14.68 -1.47 2.39
N CYS A 18 15.05 -0.44 3.15
CA CYS A 18 14.11 0.33 3.95
C CYS A 18 13.15 1.05 3.00
N VAL A 19 12.14 0.36 2.49
CA VAL A 19 11.05 0.98 1.74
C VAL A 19 10.25 1.78 2.75
N ARG A 20 10.33 3.11 2.67
CA ARG A 20 9.44 4.00 3.43
C ARG A 20 8.05 3.94 2.80
N GLY A 21 7.22 3.04 3.28
CA GLY A 21 5.80 2.95 2.94
C GLY A 21 4.92 3.74 3.91
N VAL A 22 3.68 3.98 3.52
CA VAL A 22 2.64 4.44 4.44
C VAL A 22 2.08 3.22 5.17
N ASP A 23 2.15 3.22 6.50
CA ASP A 23 1.43 2.22 7.29
C ASP A 23 -0.08 2.47 7.23
N VAL A 24 -0.83 1.39 7.05
CA VAL A 24 -2.28 1.37 6.86
C VAL A 24 -2.88 0.40 7.88
N GLU A 25 -3.83 0.90 8.67
CA GLU A 25 -4.55 0.13 9.67
C GLU A 25 -6.04 0.08 9.30
N GLN A 26 -6.56 -1.11 9.01
CA GLN A 26 -7.97 -1.32 8.70
C GLN A 26 -8.72 -1.98 9.86
N SER A 27 -9.95 -1.54 10.12
CA SER A 27 -10.82 -2.15 11.13
C SER A 27 -12.30 -2.17 10.73
N PRO A 28 -13.10 -3.14 11.24
CA PRO A 28 -12.63 -4.35 11.91
C PRO A 28 -11.85 -5.28 10.94
N PRO A 29 -10.97 -6.16 11.45
CA PRO A 29 -10.22 -7.11 10.62
C PRO A 29 -11.15 -8.19 10.04
N ALA A 30 -12.25 -8.47 10.75
CA ALA A 30 -13.20 -9.50 10.41
C ALA A 30 -14.60 -9.12 10.88
N LEU A 31 -15.61 -9.47 10.09
CA LEU A 31 -16.99 -9.15 10.40
C LEU A 31 -17.95 -10.19 9.81
N SER A 32 -18.93 -10.62 10.61
CA SER A 32 -20.08 -11.42 10.16
C SER A 32 -21.35 -10.62 10.43
N LEU A 33 -22.17 -10.42 9.40
CA LEU A 33 -23.36 -9.58 9.45
C LEU A 33 -24.57 -10.32 8.91
N GLN A 34 -25.73 -9.97 9.46
CA GLN A 34 -26.99 -10.35 8.87
C GLN A 34 -27.31 -9.46 7.65
N GLU A 35 -27.96 -10.03 6.64
CA GLU A 35 -28.48 -9.27 5.52
C GLU A 35 -29.39 -8.13 6.00
N GLY A 36 -29.30 -6.97 5.35
CA GLY A 36 -29.98 -5.74 5.76
C GLY A 36 -29.27 -4.93 6.86
N ALA A 37 -28.28 -5.49 7.55
CA ALA A 37 -27.48 -4.74 8.53
C ALA A 37 -26.61 -3.67 7.85
N SER A 38 -26.18 -2.68 8.62
CA SER A 38 -25.27 -1.63 8.14
C SER A 38 -23.97 -1.64 8.94
N TYR A 39 -22.85 -1.36 8.28
CA TYR A 39 -21.55 -1.33 8.93
C TYR A 39 -20.61 -0.31 8.30
N THR A 40 -19.53 0.01 9.01
CA THR A 40 -18.51 0.94 8.54
C THR A 40 -17.13 0.34 8.72
N LEU A 41 -16.40 0.22 7.62
CA LEU A 41 -14.98 -0.08 7.60
C LEU A 41 -14.20 1.21 7.81
N GLN A 42 -13.17 1.14 8.64
CA GLN A 42 -12.26 2.25 8.90
C GLN A 42 -10.88 1.91 8.36
N CYS A 43 -10.19 2.94 7.89
CA CYS A 43 -8.83 2.85 7.38
C CYS A 43 -8.04 4.07 7.87
N ASN A 44 -7.08 3.85 8.76
CA ASN A 44 -6.18 4.89 9.28
C ASN A 44 -4.81 4.79 8.61
N PHE A 45 -4.15 5.93 8.47
CA PHE A 45 -2.85 6.06 7.82
C PHE A 45 -1.83 6.69 8.76
N SER A 46 -0.58 6.25 8.66
CA SER A 46 0.53 6.91 9.36
C SER A 46 0.81 8.34 8.87
N THR A 47 0.53 8.64 7.59
CA THR A 47 0.72 9.96 6.97
C THR A 47 -0.55 10.46 6.27
N SER A 48 -0.60 11.76 5.96
CA SER A 48 -1.72 12.33 5.21
C SER A 48 -1.77 11.76 3.77
N PRO A 49 -2.88 11.13 3.37
CA PRO A 49 -3.05 10.62 2.00
C PRO A 49 -3.26 11.76 1.00
N GLN A 50 -2.78 11.60 -0.23
CA GLN A 50 -3.21 12.43 -1.38
C GLN A 50 -4.57 11.97 -1.90
N SER A 51 -4.77 10.65 -1.93
CA SER A 51 -6.04 10.02 -2.28
C SER A 51 -6.11 8.61 -1.70
N VAL A 52 -7.34 8.10 -1.59
CA VAL A 52 -7.64 6.75 -1.12
C VAL A 52 -8.52 6.04 -2.14
N ASN A 53 -8.19 4.79 -2.44
CA ASN A 53 -9.02 3.88 -3.19
C ASN A 53 -9.63 2.84 -2.26
N TRP A 54 -10.92 2.58 -2.42
CA TRP A 54 -11.60 1.45 -1.78
C TRP A 54 -11.84 0.36 -2.81
N TYR A 55 -11.49 -0.88 -2.46
CA TYR A 55 -11.68 -2.05 -3.28
C TYR A 55 -12.46 -3.13 -2.53
N LEU A 56 -13.19 -3.94 -3.29
CA LEU A 56 -13.76 -5.21 -2.86
C LEU A 56 -13.13 -6.33 -3.69
N GLN A 57 -12.51 -7.30 -3.04
CA GLN A 57 -12.21 -8.59 -3.64
C GLN A 57 -13.36 -9.54 -3.35
N ASN A 58 -14.06 -9.96 -4.39
CA ASN A 58 -15.15 -10.93 -4.24
C ASN A 58 -14.58 -12.34 -3.92
N PRO A 59 -15.43 -13.32 -3.53
CA PRO A 59 -14.97 -14.68 -3.22
C PRO A 59 -14.29 -15.40 -4.40
N GLY A 60 -14.55 -14.96 -5.64
CA GLY A 60 -13.87 -15.43 -6.85
C GLY A 60 -12.48 -14.82 -7.07
N GLY A 61 -12.00 -13.96 -6.17
CA GLY A 61 -10.69 -13.32 -6.23
C GLY A 61 -10.62 -12.08 -7.12
N HIS A 62 -11.70 -11.68 -7.78
CA HIS A 62 -11.74 -10.52 -8.65
C HIS A 62 -11.77 -9.23 -7.83
N LEU A 63 -10.85 -8.31 -8.13
CA LEU A 63 -10.72 -7.02 -7.45
C LEU A 63 -11.57 -5.96 -8.16
N ILE A 64 -12.49 -5.36 -7.44
CA ILE A 64 -13.44 -4.36 -7.93
C ILE A 64 -13.14 -3.04 -7.23
N GLN A 65 -12.91 -1.97 -7.99
CA GLN A 65 -12.75 -0.64 -7.42
C GLN A 65 -14.13 -0.05 -7.10
N LEU A 66 -14.34 0.30 -5.83
CA LEU A 66 -15.59 0.92 -5.36
C LEU A 66 -15.51 2.44 -5.47
N PHE A 67 -14.44 3.03 -4.95
CA PHE A 67 -14.25 4.48 -4.96
C PHE A 67 -12.80 4.89 -5.14
N TYR A 68 -12.61 6.07 -5.75
CA TYR A 68 -11.39 6.89 -5.69
C TYR A 68 -11.74 8.23 -5.05
N ILE A 69 -11.11 8.56 -3.91
CA ILE A 69 -11.45 9.73 -3.09
C ILE A 69 -10.18 10.46 -2.66
N PRO A 70 -9.87 11.64 -3.25
CA PRO A 70 -8.83 12.53 -2.73
C PRO A 70 -9.17 13.04 -1.33
N SER A 71 -10.38 13.57 -1.16
CA SER A 71 -10.92 14.08 0.10
C SER A 71 -12.44 14.18 0.02
N GLY A 72 -13.09 14.37 1.17
CA GLY A 72 -14.53 14.55 1.26
C GLY A 72 -15.28 13.22 1.22
N THR A 73 -16.52 13.24 0.74
CA THR A 73 -17.41 12.07 0.75
C THR A 73 -17.92 11.77 -0.65
N LYS A 74 -17.92 10.48 -1.02
CA LYS A 74 -18.59 9.95 -2.20
C LYS A 74 -19.60 8.89 -1.80
N GLN A 75 -20.66 8.77 -2.59
CA GLN A 75 -21.71 7.78 -2.38
C GLN A 75 -22.15 7.22 -3.72
N ASP A 76 -22.34 5.90 -3.75
CA ASP A 76 -22.93 5.17 -4.86
C ASP A 76 -23.86 4.09 -4.29
N GLY A 77 -25.16 4.26 -4.54
CA GLY A 77 -26.21 3.45 -3.95
C GLY A 77 -26.08 3.33 -2.43
N ARG A 78 -25.84 2.09 -1.98
CA ARG A 78 -25.74 1.70 -0.56
C ARG A 78 -24.37 1.99 0.06
N LEU A 79 -23.36 2.24 -0.77
CA LEU A 79 -21.97 2.44 -0.37
C LEU A 79 -21.68 3.94 -0.24
N LYS A 80 -21.08 4.33 0.88
CA LYS A 80 -20.67 5.71 1.14
C LYS A 80 -19.27 5.73 1.73
N ALA A 81 -18.32 6.34 1.04
CA ALA A 81 -16.96 6.45 1.53
C ALA A 81 -16.57 7.91 1.79
N THR A 82 -15.83 8.12 2.88
CA THR A 82 -15.35 9.43 3.31
C THR A 82 -13.84 9.38 3.51
N THR A 83 -13.13 10.41 3.07
CA THR A 83 -11.68 10.56 3.30
C THR A 83 -11.43 11.93 3.90
N VAL A 84 -10.77 11.96 5.05
CA VAL A 84 -10.38 13.18 5.75
C VAL A 84 -8.85 13.16 5.87
N PRO A 85 -8.11 13.71 4.89
CA PRO A 85 -6.65 13.62 4.86
C PRO A 85 -5.98 14.20 6.11
N ALA A 86 -6.51 15.31 6.63
CA ALA A 86 -6.02 15.95 7.86
C ALA A 86 -6.09 15.02 9.09
N GLU A 87 -7.10 14.16 9.16
CA GLU A 87 -7.25 13.14 10.20
C GLU A 87 -6.54 11.83 9.87
N ARG A 88 -5.91 11.75 8.68
CA ARG A 88 -5.26 10.53 8.17
C ARG A 88 -6.18 9.32 8.22
N ARG A 89 -7.45 9.52 7.86
CA ARG A 89 -8.48 8.49 7.93
C ARG A 89 -9.34 8.48 6.68
N SER A 90 -9.78 7.28 6.31
CA SER A 90 -10.90 7.05 5.43
C SER A 90 -11.86 6.02 6.03
N SER A 91 -13.13 6.11 5.64
CA SER A 91 -14.18 5.19 6.02
C SER A 91 -14.96 4.74 4.80
N LEU A 92 -15.50 3.52 4.85
CA LEU A 92 -16.47 2.98 3.89
C LEU A 92 -17.66 2.43 4.66
N HIS A 93 -18.78 3.11 4.56
CA HIS A 93 -20.06 2.71 5.10
C HIS A 93 -20.86 1.93 4.06
N ILE A 94 -21.42 0.80 4.48
CA ILE A 94 -22.28 -0.06 3.68
C ILE A 94 -23.60 -0.16 4.42
N SER A 95 -24.68 0.32 3.77
CA SER A 95 -26.03 0.20 4.30
C SER A 95 -26.76 -0.98 3.68
N SER A 96 -27.73 -1.55 4.40
CA SER A 96 -28.58 -2.64 3.91
C SER A 96 -27.78 -3.74 3.19
N SER A 97 -26.83 -4.35 3.93
CA SER A 97 -25.85 -5.31 3.40
C SER A 97 -26.53 -6.46 2.69
N GLN A 98 -25.98 -6.91 1.57
CA GLN A 98 -26.48 -8.00 0.74
C GLN A 98 -25.46 -9.13 0.69
N THR A 99 -25.89 -10.34 0.31
CA THR A 99 -24.98 -11.49 0.13
C THR A 99 -23.87 -11.23 -0.89
N THR A 100 -24.12 -10.35 -1.87
CA THR A 100 -23.15 -9.90 -2.88
C THR A 100 -22.06 -8.97 -2.35
N ASP A 101 -22.26 -8.38 -1.16
CA ASP A 101 -21.25 -7.58 -0.47
C ASP A 101 -20.21 -8.45 0.26
N SER A 102 -20.39 -9.77 0.27
CA SER A 102 -19.43 -10.68 0.87
C SER A 102 -18.11 -10.66 0.11
N GLY A 103 -17.01 -10.42 0.83
CA GLY A 103 -15.67 -10.42 0.27
C GLY A 103 -14.67 -9.70 1.16
N THR A 104 -13.47 -9.49 0.63
CA THR A 104 -12.39 -8.79 1.35
C THR A 104 -12.30 -7.35 0.88
N TYR A 105 -12.42 -6.40 1.80
CA TYR A 105 -12.35 -4.98 1.51
C TYR A 105 -10.95 -4.42 1.79
N PHE A 106 -10.40 -3.68 0.83
CA PHE A 106 -9.08 -3.06 0.94
C PHE A 106 -9.17 -1.55 0.78
N CYS A 107 -8.40 -0.81 1.58
CA CYS A 107 -8.08 0.58 1.28
C CYS A 107 -6.64 0.67 0.77
N ALA A 108 -6.43 1.42 -0.32
CA ALA A 108 -5.11 1.71 -0.85
C ALA A 108 -4.88 3.22 -0.86
N VAL A 109 -3.77 3.66 -0.28
CA VAL A 109 -3.41 5.06 -0.16
C VAL A 109 -2.41 5.46 -1.24
N GLN A 110 -2.65 6.61 -1.87
CA GLN A 110 -1.65 7.30 -2.65
C GLN A 110 -0.99 8.38 -1.78
N HIS A 111 0.33 8.36 -1.71
CA HIS A 111 1.13 9.37 -1.04
C HIS A 111 2.43 9.56 -1.81
N SER A 112 2.84 10.81 -2.04
CA SER A 112 4.15 11.10 -2.60
C SER A 112 5.21 10.90 -1.51
N ALA A 113 6.15 9.99 -1.76
CA ALA A 113 7.33 9.90 -0.92
C ALA A 113 8.13 11.21 -1.02
N PRO A 114 8.66 11.75 0.08
CA PRO A 114 9.72 12.74 -0.01
C PRO A 114 10.84 12.12 -0.85
N GLN A 115 11.29 12.81 -1.89
CA GLN A 115 12.50 12.41 -2.62
C GLN A 115 13.60 12.23 -1.59
N ALA A 116 14.16 11.01 -1.50
CA ALA A 116 15.37 10.81 -0.74
C ALA A 116 16.41 11.77 -1.31
N PRO A 117 17.14 12.53 -0.49
CA PRO A 117 18.26 13.30 -1.01
C PRO A 117 19.16 12.32 -1.76
N ALA A 118 19.36 12.56 -3.05
CA ALA A 118 20.29 11.76 -3.83
C ALA A 118 21.62 11.78 -3.08
N ALA A 119 22.08 10.62 -2.62
CA ALA A 119 23.44 10.51 -2.13
C ALA A 119 24.35 10.70 -3.35
N CYS A 120 24.83 11.92 -3.56
CA CYS A 120 25.87 12.20 -4.53
C CYS A 120 27.13 11.43 -4.11
N THR A 121 27.38 10.26 -4.70
CA THR A 121 28.55 9.42 -4.36
C THR A 121 29.71 9.55 -5.34
N GLN A 122 29.76 10.58 -6.20
CA GLN A 122 30.92 10.76 -7.08
C GLN A 122 31.47 12.18 -7.09
N THR A 123 32.80 12.25 -6.89
CA THR A 123 33.62 13.44 -7.07
C THR A 123 33.98 13.55 -8.55
N CYS A 124 33.47 14.57 -9.25
CA CYS A 124 34.01 14.96 -10.55
C CYS A 124 35.26 15.82 -10.33
N SER A 125 36.39 15.38 -10.87
CA SER A 125 37.60 16.20 -10.95
C SER A 125 37.38 17.36 -11.93
N GLN A 126 37.84 18.55 -11.54
CA GLN A 126 37.90 19.83 -12.26
C GLN A 126 36.94 20.90 -11.72
N ALA A 127 37.51 22.05 -11.35
CA ALA A 127 36.84 23.25 -10.87
C ALA A 127 36.95 24.39 -11.91
N PRO A 128 36.13 25.47 -11.83
CA PRO A 128 35.03 25.70 -10.90
C PRO A 128 33.63 25.95 -11.54
N ALA A 129 32.62 25.54 -10.78
CA ALA A 129 31.25 26.08 -10.68
C ALA A 129 30.25 25.86 -11.84
N THR A 130 29.70 24.64 -11.96
CA THR A 130 28.26 24.43 -12.25
C THR A 130 27.84 23.00 -11.87
N PRO A 131 26.71 22.76 -11.19
CA PRO A 131 26.21 21.40 -10.96
C PRO A 131 25.57 20.87 -12.25
N CYS A 132 26.16 19.83 -12.85
CA CYS A 132 25.55 19.08 -13.94
C CYS A 132 24.86 17.84 -13.34
N CYS A 133 23.52 17.82 -13.36
CA CYS A 133 22.76 16.59 -13.18
C CYS A 133 22.45 16.03 -14.57
N VAL A 134 23.06 14.91 -14.95
CA VAL A 134 22.59 14.09 -16.08
C VAL A 134 21.63 13.04 -15.52
N ASP A 135 20.41 13.05 -16.06
CA ASP A 135 19.37 12.07 -15.78
C ASP A 135 19.70 10.76 -16.49
N GLU A 136 20.14 9.74 -15.74
CA GLU A 136 20.20 8.36 -16.25
C GLU A 136 19.00 7.59 -15.72
N THR A 137 17.89 7.76 -16.42
CA THR A 137 16.77 6.84 -16.38
C THR A 137 17.12 5.56 -17.13
N HIS A 138 16.72 4.44 -16.51
CA HIS A 138 16.54 3.11 -17.11
C HIS A 138 17.84 2.37 -17.48
N THR A 139 18.14 1.30 -16.71
CA THR A 139 18.45 -0.09 -17.15
C THR A 139 19.24 -0.84 -16.06
N TYR A 140 18.79 -0.82 -14.79
CA TYR A 140 19.32 -1.74 -13.75
C TYR A 140 18.35 -1.96 -12.57
N LYS A 141 17.03 -2.03 -12.82
CA LYS A 141 16.04 -2.05 -11.73
C LYS A 141 14.91 -3.07 -11.87
N HIS A 142 14.95 -4.01 -12.81
CA HIS A 142 13.83 -4.95 -12.95
C HIS A 142 13.86 -6.10 -11.93
N THR A 143 15.04 -6.69 -11.71
CA THR A 143 15.15 -7.91 -10.88
C THR A 143 15.06 -7.63 -9.37
N ARG A 144 15.60 -6.49 -8.90
CA ARG A 144 15.61 -6.12 -7.46
C ARG A 144 14.27 -5.59 -6.95
N ILE A 145 13.50 -4.91 -7.81
CA ILE A 145 12.13 -4.46 -7.50
C ILE A 145 11.20 -5.68 -7.36
N SER A 146 11.37 -6.70 -8.21
CA SER A 146 10.53 -7.90 -8.19
C SER A 146 10.56 -8.62 -6.83
N VAL A 147 11.72 -8.77 -6.20
CA VAL A 147 11.86 -9.52 -4.93
C VAL A 147 11.22 -8.74 -3.76
N CYS A 148 11.39 -7.42 -3.70
CA CYS A 148 10.71 -6.58 -2.70
C CYS A 148 9.19 -6.59 -2.87
N ILE A 149 8.68 -6.57 -4.11
CA ILE A 149 7.24 -6.67 -4.38
C ILE A 149 6.70 -8.03 -3.94
N THR A 150 7.40 -9.13 -4.23
CA THR A 150 6.98 -10.47 -3.80
C THR A 150 6.93 -10.59 -2.28
N ILE A 151 7.92 -10.06 -1.56
CA ILE A 151 7.93 -10.04 -0.09
C ILE A 151 6.83 -9.13 0.47
N LEU A 152 6.59 -7.97 -0.12
CA LEU A 152 5.51 -7.07 0.29
C LEU A 152 4.13 -7.71 0.06
N ILE A 153 3.91 -8.35 -1.09
CA ILE A 153 2.68 -9.12 -1.38
C ILE A 153 2.53 -10.28 -0.39
N TYR A 154 3.62 -10.97 -0.05
CA TYR A 154 3.62 -12.05 0.93
C TYR A 154 3.29 -11.55 2.35
N LEU A 155 3.84 -10.39 2.76
CA LEU A 155 3.56 -9.76 4.05
C LEU A 155 2.14 -9.19 4.12
N ILE A 156 1.61 -8.65 3.02
CA ILE A 156 0.19 -8.28 2.90
C ILE A 156 -0.66 -9.54 3.06
N LYS A 157 -0.37 -10.63 2.32
CA LYS A 157 -1.08 -11.91 2.51
C LYS A 157 -0.99 -12.46 3.94
N LEU A 158 0.12 -12.25 4.65
CA LEU A 158 0.30 -12.65 6.05
C LEU A 158 -0.47 -11.77 7.06
N LYS A 159 -0.68 -10.47 6.78
CA LYS A 159 -1.58 -9.61 7.57
C LYS A 159 -3.06 -9.88 7.28
N TYR A 160 -3.38 -10.49 6.13
CA TYR A 160 -4.74 -10.76 5.66
C TYR A 160 -4.96 -12.27 5.35
N THR A 161 -4.53 -13.17 6.23
CA THR A 161 -4.75 -14.63 6.06
C THR A 161 -6.11 -15.07 6.63
N GLU A 162 -7.00 -15.40 5.70
CA GLU A 162 -8.22 -16.26 5.73
C GLU A 162 -9.44 -15.91 6.60
N PHE A 163 -10.58 -15.73 5.90
CA PHE A 163 -11.92 -16.04 6.40
C PHE A 163 -12.27 -17.46 5.98
N ILE A 164 -12.44 -18.32 6.98
CA ILE A 164 -13.10 -19.62 6.86
C ILE A 164 -14.59 -19.38 7.12
N LEU A 165 -15.45 -19.96 6.27
CA LEU A 165 -16.81 -20.34 6.63
C LEU A 165 -16.75 -21.68 7.34
#